data_AF-A0A9E6T9G5-F1
#
_entry.id   AF-A0A9E6T9G5-F1
#
_cell.length_a   1.000
_cell.length_b   1.000
_cell.length_c   1.000
_cell.angle_alpha   90.00
_cell.angle_beta   90.00
_cell.angle_gamma   90.00
#
_symmetry.space_group_name_H-M   'P 1'
#
loop_
_entity.id
_entity.type
_entity.pdbx_description
1 polymer ?
#
loop_
_entity_poly.entity_id
_entity_poly.type
_entity_poly.pdbx_seq_one_letter_code
_entity_poly.pdbx_strand_id
1 'polypeptide(L)'
;MDDIKSIIFEYSNFDGVTSLSMTPAPETGPYEINLYADSGNYLLMLNQYLDDGGHVVRTLNNTSAGTKLVDILGDWYQASLITRDIGVVVSCFQGFLCSGDVSSLVLSV
;
A
#
# COMPACT_ATOMS: atom_id res chain seq x y z
N MET A 1 -17.25 4.46 -1.77
CA MET A 1 -16.00 5.23 -1.55
C MET A 1 -15.84 5.60 -0.09
N ASP A 2 -16.89 6.07 0.58
CA ASP A 2 -16.86 6.36 2.02
C ASP A 2 -16.61 5.11 2.88
N ASP A 3 -17.06 3.94 2.43
CA ASP A 3 -16.81 2.66 3.13
C ASP A 3 -15.32 2.30 3.16
N ILE A 4 -14.63 2.35 2.01
CA ILE A 4 -13.16 2.14 1.97
C ILE A 4 -12.44 3.13 2.86
N LYS A 5 -12.82 4.41 2.78
CA LYS A 5 -12.20 5.43 3.62
C LYS A 5 -12.35 5.07 5.09
N SER A 6 -13.55 4.70 5.52
CA SER A 6 -13.83 4.34 6.91
C SER A 6 -13.00 3.14 7.35
N ILE A 7 -13.01 2.04 6.57
CA ILE A 7 -12.24 0.82 6.84
C ILE A 7 -10.74 1.12 6.98
N ILE A 8 -10.17 1.88 6.04
CA ILE A 8 -8.74 2.20 6.08
C ILE A 8 -8.42 3.17 7.23
N PHE A 9 -9.29 4.13 7.54
CA PHE A 9 -9.06 5.06 8.65
C PHE A 9 -9.03 4.38 10.02
N GLU A 10 -9.73 3.26 10.19
CA GLU A 10 -9.70 2.52 11.46
C GLU A 10 -8.26 2.10 11.82
N TYR A 11 -7.42 1.76 10.83
CA TYR A 11 -5.99 1.44 11.00
C TYR A 11 -5.13 2.60 11.55
N SER A 12 -5.70 3.80 11.69
CA SER A 12 -5.06 4.88 12.47
C SER A 12 -4.99 4.59 13.97
N ASN A 13 -5.80 3.63 14.45
CA ASN A 13 -5.92 3.30 15.86
C ASN A 13 -5.57 1.84 16.17
N PHE A 14 -5.28 1.02 15.15
CA PHE A 14 -4.99 -0.40 15.35
C PHE A 14 -3.93 -0.92 14.39
N ASP A 15 -3.22 -1.94 14.85
CA ASP A 15 -2.19 -2.65 14.08
C ASP A 15 -2.80 -3.87 13.38
N GLY A 16 -2.37 -4.15 12.17
CA GLY A 16 -2.85 -5.31 11.43
C GLY A 16 -2.61 -5.22 9.93
N VAL A 17 -3.32 -6.09 9.20
CA VAL A 17 -3.21 -6.21 7.76
C VAL A 17 -4.57 -6.19 7.12
N THR A 18 -4.71 -5.43 6.03
CA THR A 18 -5.88 -5.50 5.15
C THR A 18 -5.46 -5.58 3.69
N SER A 19 -6.32 -6.16 2.87
CA SER A 19 -6.11 -6.36 1.44
C SER A 19 -7.36 -6.02 0.65
N LEU A 20 -7.17 -5.44 -0.53
CA LEU A 20 -8.19 -5.33 -1.56
C LEU A 20 -7.65 -5.97 -2.83
N SER A 21 -8.38 -6.96 -3.35
CA SER A 21 -7.96 -7.76 -4.50
C SER A 21 -9.03 -7.77 -5.60
N MET A 22 -8.59 -7.93 -6.85
CA MET A 22 -9.49 -8.14 -7.98
C MET A 22 -9.79 -9.62 -8.16
N THR A 23 -11.07 -9.94 -8.34
CA THR A 23 -11.53 -11.32 -8.60
C THR A 23 -12.46 -11.30 -9.82
N PRO A 24 -12.09 -11.96 -10.94
CA PRO A 24 -10.85 -12.69 -11.15
C PRO A 24 -9.62 -11.78 -11.22
N ALA A 25 -8.43 -12.34 -10.96
CA ALA A 25 -7.18 -11.64 -11.18
C ALA A 25 -6.95 -11.36 -12.69
N PRO A 26 -6.30 -10.25 -13.05
CA PRO A 26 -5.99 -9.92 -14.44
C PRO A 26 -4.82 -10.78 -14.95
N GLU A 27 -4.67 -10.87 -16.27
CA GLU A 27 -3.50 -11.52 -16.90
C GLU A 27 -2.21 -10.68 -16.71
N THR A 28 -2.34 -9.35 -16.87
CA THR A 28 -1.26 -8.38 -16.64
C THR A 28 -1.80 -7.23 -15.79
N GLY A 29 -0.93 -6.66 -14.95
CA GLY A 29 -1.19 -5.43 -14.21
C GLY A 29 -1.49 -5.68 -12.73
N PRO A 30 -1.86 -4.62 -12.00
CA PRO A 30 -2.10 -4.70 -10.57
C PRO A 30 -3.33 -5.56 -10.26
N TYR A 31 -3.23 -6.37 -9.20
CA TYR A 31 -4.29 -7.29 -8.82
C TYR A 31 -4.64 -7.25 -7.34
N GLU A 32 -3.76 -6.73 -6.50
CA GLU A 32 -3.99 -6.63 -5.06
C GLU A 32 -3.19 -5.48 -4.46
N ILE A 33 -3.82 -4.72 -3.56
CA ILE A 33 -3.14 -3.80 -2.66
C ILE A 33 -3.26 -4.28 -1.22
N ASN A 34 -2.12 -4.37 -0.53
CA ASN A 34 -2.04 -4.69 0.90
C ASN A 34 -1.59 -3.48 1.71
N LEU A 35 -2.17 -3.32 2.89
CA LEU A 35 -1.71 -2.41 3.94
C LEU A 35 -1.23 -3.25 5.11
N TYR A 36 -0.01 -2.97 5.57
CA TYR A 36 0.51 -3.40 6.86
C TYR A 36 0.62 -2.16 7.74
N ALA A 37 -0.15 -2.13 8.83
CA ALA A 37 -0.15 -1.05 9.79
C ALA A 37 0.43 -1.52 11.12
N ASP A 38 1.37 -0.75 11.65
CA ASP A 38 2.00 -1.01 12.94
C ASP A 38 2.43 0.30 13.61
N SER A 39 1.85 0.58 14.77
CA SER A 39 2.20 1.73 15.62
C SER A 39 2.13 3.07 14.86
N GLY A 40 1.14 3.19 13.96
CA GLY A 40 0.93 4.35 13.10
C GLY A 40 1.90 4.47 11.92
N ASN A 41 2.69 3.44 11.65
CA ASN A 41 3.48 3.30 10.43
C ASN A 41 2.71 2.45 9.42
N TYR A 42 2.71 2.87 8.16
CA TYR A 42 1.97 2.23 7.09
C TYR A 42 2.89 1.83 5.95
N LEU A 43 2.90 0.54 5.64
CA LEU A 43 3.57 -0.05 4.49
C LEU A 43 2.53 -0.51 3.49
N LEU A 44 2.62 -0.01 2.26
CA LEU A 44 1.75 -0.40 1.15
C LEU A 44 2.47 -1.29 0.16
N MET A 45 1.80 -2.34 -0.28
CA MET A 45 2.30 -3.23 -1.32
C MET A 45 1.23 -3.39 -2.40
N LEU A 46 1.50 -2.84 -3.58
CA LEU A 46 0.67 -3.04 -4.77
C LEU A 46 1.29 -4.17 -5.61
N ASN A 47 0.66 -5.33 -5.58
CA ASN A 47 1.08 -6.51 -6.32
C ASN A 47 0.57 -6.45 -7.76
N GLN A 48 1.44 -6.79 -8.70
CA GLN A 48 1.10 -6.77 -10.12
C GLN A 48 1.80 -7.89 -10.90
N TYR A 49 1.12 -8.37 -11.94
CA TYR A 49 1.70 -9.23 -12.95
C TYR A 49 2.31 -8.39 -14.09
N LEU A 50 3.47 -8.82 -14.59
CA LEU A 50 4.11 -8.29 -15.78
C LEU A 50 3.65 -9.03 -17.03
N ASP A 51 3.93 -8.47 -18.21
CA ASP A 51 3.57 -9.08 -19.50
C ASP A 51 4.22 -10.45 -19.74
N ASP A 52 5.34 -10.75 -19.08
CA ASP A 52 6.02 -12.05 -19.13
C ASP A 52 5.50 -13.06 -18.09
N GLY A 53 4.45 -12.70 -17.35
CA GLY A 53 3.91 -13.48 -16.23
C GLY A 53 4.70 -13.34 -14.94
N GLY A 54 5.75 -12.51 -14.91
CA GLY A 54 6.50 -12.19 -13.69
C GLY A 54 5.67 -11.42 -12.67
N HIS A 55 6.09 -11.45 -11.41
CA HIS A 55 5.47 -10.67 -10.33
C HIS A 55 6.41 -9.56 -9.88
N VAL A 56 5.85 -8.38 -9.66
CA VAL A 56 6.55 -7.28 -8.98
C VAL A 56 5.64 -6.59 -7.97
N VAL A 57 6.26 -5.91 -7.01
CA VAL A 57 5.57 -5.10 -6.01
C VAL A 57 5.94 -3.64 -6.21
N ARG A 58 4.93 -2.78 -6.44
CA ARG A 58 5.09 -1.33 -6.29
C ARG A 58 4.76 -0.94 -4.86
N THR A 59 5.59 -0.09 -4.26
CA THR A 59 5.42 0.37 -2.88
C THR A 59 5.69 1.88 -2.79
N LEU A 60 5.56 2.44 -1.59
CA LEU A 60 5.87 3.83 -1.32
C LEU A 60 7.36 4.11 -1.52
N ASN A 61 7.67 5.34 -1.90
CA ASN A 61 9.01 5.85 -1.98
C ASN A 61 9.08 7.25 -1.34
N ASN A 62 9.31 7.25 -0.02
CA ASN A 62 9.61 8.42 0.78
C ASN A 62 11.08 8.79 0.64
N THR A 63 11.38 9.66 -0.32
CA THR A 63 12.78 10.08 -0.58
C THR A 63 13.36 10.96 0.52
N SER A 64 12.50 11.56 1.35
CA SER A 64 12.91 12.37 2.50
C SER A 64 13.25 11.53 3.73
N ALA A 65 12.80 10.28 3.77
CA ALA A 65 13.12 9.37 4.85
C ALA A 65 14.59 8.92 4.76
N GLY A 66 15.30 8.99 5.88
CA GLY A 66 16.66 8.48 5.97
C GLY A 66 16.74 6.95 5.85
N THR A 67 17.94 6.40 5.96
CA THR A 67 18.22 4.96 5.78
C THR A 67 17.87 4.10 7.01
N LYS A 68 16.99 4.58 7.88
CA LYS A 68 16.61 3.85 9.11
C LYS A 68 15.73 2.66 8.75
N LEU A 69 15.83 1.60 9.54
CA LEU A 69 14.89 0.49 9.49
C LEU A 69 13.77 0.72 10.50
N VAL A 70 12.58 0.28 10.13
CA VAL A 70 11.37 0.31 10.95
C VAL A 70 10.82 -1.11 11.00
N ASP A 71 10.51 -1.57 12.22
CA ASP A 71 9.81 -2.83 12.43
C ASP A 71 8.34 -2.62 12.05
N ILE A 72 7.83 -3.51 11.20
CA ILE A 72 6.42 -3.58 10.81
C ILE A 72 6.00 -5.03 11.01
N LEU A 73 5.27 -5.29 12.08
CA LEU A 73 4.72 -6.61 12.42
C LEU A 73 5.80 -7.71 12.53
N GLY A 74 7.00 -7.35 13.01
CA GLY A 74 8.13 -8.27 13.21
C GLY A 74 9.13 -8.36 12.06
N ASP A 75 8.86 -7.70 10.92
CA ASP A 75 9.78 -7.59 9.79
C ASP A 75 10.35 -6.18 9.66
N TRP A 76 11.61 -6.08 9.24
CA TRP A 76 12.32 -4.80 9.12
C TRP A 76 12.30 -4.25 7.70
N TYR A 77 11.76 -3.04 7.54
CA TYR A 77 11.68 -2.33 6.26
C TYR A 77 12.42 -1.01 6.30
N GLN A 78 12.89 -0.54 5.15
CA GLN A 78 13.44 0.81 5.06
C GLN A 78 12.35 1.85 5.32
N ALA A 79 12.68 2.88 6.09
CA ALA A 79 11.79 4.02 6.35
C ALA A 79 11.33 4.72 5.07
N SER A 80 12.10 4.62 3.98
CA SER A 80 11.73 5.08 2.65
C SER A 80 10.51 4.36 2.06
N LEU A 81 10.11 3.20 2.57
CA LEU A 81 8.94 2.46 2.09
C LEU A 81 7.69 2.73 2.93
N ILE A 82 7.79 3.62 3.91
CA ILE A 82 6.80 3.79 4.97
C ILE A 82 6.29 5.23 4.99
N THR A 83 4.98 5.37 5.16
CA THR A 83 4.34 6.64 5.49
C THR A 83 3.68 6.57 6.86
N ARG A 84 3.51 7.73 7.48
CA ARG A 84 2.65 7.91 8.67
C ARG A 84 1.38 8.69 8.35
N ASP A 85 1.20 9.05 7.08
CA ASP A 85 0.03 9.75 6.59
C ASP A 85 -1.03 8.75 6.11
N ILE A 86 -2.05 8.53 6.93
CA ILE A 86 -3.18 7.66 6.58
C ILE A 86 -3.97 8.20 5.36
N GLY A 87 -3.92 9.51 5.09
CA GLY A 87 -4.55 10.12 3.92
C GLY A 87 -3.93 9.62 2.61
N VAL A 88 -2.61 9.39 2.58
CA VAL A 88 -1.94 8.73 1.44
C VAL A 88 -2.47 7.32 1.27
N VAL A 89 -2.59 6.56 2.37
CA VAL A 89 -3.09 5.17 2.34
C VAL A 89 -4.51 5.10 1.79
N VAL A 90 -5.41 5.95 2.28
CA VAL A 90 -6.77 6.06 1.76
C VAL A 90 -6.78 6.40 0.28
N SER A 91 -5.94 7.34 -0.16
CA SER A 91 -5.83 7.75 -1.56
C SER A 91 -5.39 6.59 -2.46
N CYS A 92 -4.44 5.77 -2.00
CA CYS A 92 -4.00 4.57 -2.71
C CYS A 92 -5.13 3.55 -2.86
N PHE A 93 -5.83 3.20 -1.77
CA PHE A 93 -6.94 2.24 -1.82
C PHE A 93 -8.11 2.75 -2.68
N GLN A 94 -8.43 4.03 -2.61
CA GLN A 94 -9.46 4.63 -3.47
C GLN A 94 -9.03 4.64 -4.95
N GLY A 95 -7.77 4.97 -5.24
CA GLY A 95 -7.23 4.91 -6.60
C GLY A 95 -7.33 3.50 -7.18
N PHE A 96 -6.91 2.50 -6.40
CA PHE A 96 -6.98 1.10 -6.80
C PHE A 96 -8.43 0.63 -6.99
N LEU A 97 -9.35 0.96 -6.08
CA LEU A 97 -10.76 0.61 -6.24
C LEU A 97 -11.38 1.23 -7.51
N CYS A 98 -11.03 2.47 -7.82
CA CYS A 98 -11.62 3.21 -8.94
C CYS A 98 -11.05 2.79 -10.31
N SER A 99 -9.76 2.45 -10.38
CA SER A 99 -9.05 2.30 -11.66
C SER A 99 -8.34 0.96 -11.84
N GLY A 100 -8.26 0.15 -10.78
CA GLY A 100 -7.40 -1.04 -10.75
C GLY A 100 -5.91 -0.70 -10.63
N ASP A 101 -5.52 0.55 -10.39
CA ASP A 101 -4.12 0.96 -10.25
C ASP A 101 -3.93 2.08 -9.20
N VAL A 102 -2.68 2.28 -8.77
CA VAL A 102 -2.25 3.42 -7.95
C VAL A 102 -1.23 4.24 -8.74
N SER A 103 -1.51 5.54 -8.87
CA SER A 103 -0.60 6.48 -9.51
C SER A 103 0.75 6.53 -8.79
N SER A 104 1.84 6.51 -9.56
CA SER A 104 3.21 6.64 -9.04
C SER A 104 3.44 7.95 -8.29
N LEU A 105 2.68 9.00 -8.62
CA LEU A 105 2.72 10.28 -7.92
C LEU A 105 2.20 10.17 -6.47
N VAL A 106 1.20 9.32 -6.23
CA VAL A 106 0.66 9.09 -4.88
C VAL A 106 1.61 8.21 -4.06
N LEU A 107 2.36 7.33 -4.73
CA LEU A 107 3.36 6.48 -4.09
C LEU A 107 4.68 7.21 -3.77
N SER A 108 4.92 8.37 -4.38
CA SER A 108 6.11 9.20 -4.11
C SER A 108 5.77 10.22 -3.03
N VAL A 109 6.28 10.01 -1.82
CA VAL A 109 5.95 10.82 -0.63
C VAL A 109 7.16 11.54 -0.03
#